data_AF-A0A8E6F082-F1
#
_entry.id   AF-A0A8E6F082-F1
#
_cell.length_a   1.000
_cell.length_b   1.000
_cell.length_c   1.000
_cell.angle_alpha   90.00
_cell.angle_beta   90.00
_cell.angle_gamma   90.00
#
_symmetry.space_group_name_H-M   'P 1'
#
loop_
_entity.id
_entity.type
_entity.pdbx_description
1 polymer ?
#
loop_
_entity_poly.entity_id
_entity_poly.type
_entity_poly.pdbx_seq_one_letter_code
_entity_poly.pdbx_strand_id
1 'polypeptide(L)'
;MSNQFHSASTVHTAIRWLARISSLLLIGLVIAIFFGAGGFPKIAGEQNSVKIEFLALGVMLIGLVVGWWQELAGGLVTLAGLVGLNVVELLVNGRLAQGAFPAFVIPGVLFLLSGLMTIRMQKNLSKTF
;
A
#
# COMPACT_ATOMS: atom_id res chain seq x y z
N MET A 1 32.46 -3.08 -14.97
CA MET A 1 31.13 -2.44 -15.20
C MET A 1 29.97 -3.44 -15.25
N SER A 2 30.17 -4.72 -15.62
CA SER A 2 29.11 -5.75 -15.69
C SER A 2 28.47 -6.12 -14.34
N ASN A 3 29.23 -6.19 -13.23
CA ASN A 3 28.68 -6.61 -11.92
C ASN A 3 27.67 -5.63 -11.32
N GLN A 4 27.76 -4.33 -11.62
CA GLN A 4 26.85 -3.34 -11.04
C GLN A 4 25.44 -3.43 -11.64
N PHE A 5 25.32 -3.73 -12.93
CA PHE A 5 24.03 -3.91 -13.60
C PHE A 5 23.26 -5.14 -13.08
N HIS A 6 23.96 -6.25 -12.82
CA HIS A 6 23.33 -7.46 -12.26
C HIS A 6 22.80 -7.27 -10.84
N SER A 7 23.49 -6.49 -10.01
CA SER A 7 23.05 -6.23 -8.63
C SER A 7 21.78 -5.37 -8.61
N ALA A 8 21.71 -4.34 -9.44
CA ALA A 8 20.57 -3.41 -9.50
C ALA A 8 19.28 -4.11 -9.98
N SER A 9 19.38 -4.98 -10.99
CA SER A 9 18.22 -5.75 -11.48
C SER A 9 17.71 -6.75 -10.44
N THR A 10 18.61 -7.33 -9.64
CA THR A 10 18.27 -8.29 -8.59
C THR A 10 17.55 -7.60 -7.43
N VAL A 11 18.08 -6.46 -6.98
CA VAL A 11 17.47 -5.66 -5.90
C VAL A 11 16.08 -5.18 -6.28
N HIS A 12 15.90 -4.65 -7.49
CA HIS A 12 14.59 -4.22 -7.97
C HIS A 12 13.58 -5.38 -7.99
N THR A 13 14.00 -6.55 -8.49
CA THR A 13 13.15 -7.75 -8.51
C THR A 13 12.75 -8.18 -7.10
N ALA A 14 13.69 -8.16 -6.15
CA ALA A 14 13.43 -8.50 -4.75
C ALA A 14 12.42 -7.55 -4.11
N ILE A 15 12.61 -6.23 -4.28
CA ILE A 15 11.70 -5.20 -3.73
C ILE A 15 10.29 -5.38 -4.28
N ARG A 16 10.15 -5.64 -5.58
CA ARG A 16 8.85 -5.88 -6.23
C ARG A 16 8.13 -7.08 -5.65
N TRP A 17 8.84 -8.20 -5.45
CA TRP A 17 8.24 -9.40 -4.86
C TRP A 17 7.88 -9.21 -3.39
N LEU A 18 8.73 -8.52 -2.61
CA LEU A 18 8.41 -8.16 -1.23
C LEU A 18 7.15 -7.28 -1.16
N ALA A 19 7.00 -6.31 -2.07
CA ALA A 19 5.80 -5.47 -2.16
C ALA A 19 4.54 -6.32 -2.40
N ARG A 20 4.61 -7.25 -3.36
CA ARG A 20 3.48 -8.13 -3.71
C ARG A 20 3.12 -9.08 -2.57
N ILE A 21 4.11 -9.74 -1.97
CA ILE A 21 3.88 -10.68 -0.85
C ILE A 21 3.27 -9.93 0.34
N SER A 22 3.85 -8.81 0.75
CA SER A 22 3.30 -8.01 1.85
C SER A 22 1.90 -7.47 1.55
N SER A 23 1.61 -7.10 0.29
CA SER A 23 0.27 -6.70 -0.14
C SER A 23 -0.75 -7.84 -0.02
N LEU A 24 -0.39 -9.07 -0.44
CA LEU A 24 -1.27 -10.24 -0.32
C LEU A 24 -1.55 -10.57 1.13
N LEU A 25 -0.52 -10.55 1.97
CA LEU A 25 -0.67 -10.84 3.39
C LEU A 25 -1.63 -9.86 4.07
N LEU A 26 -1.54 -8.57 3.75
CA LEU A 26 -2.42 -7.56 4.32
C LEU A 26 -3.84 -7.61 3.76
N ILE A 27 -4.00 -7.84 2.45
CA ILE A 27 -5.33 -8.08 1.85
C ILE A 27 -5.97 -9.32 2.50
N GLY A 28 -5.23 -10.41 2.62
CA GLY A 28 -5.68 -11.65 3.24
C GLY A 28 -6.03 -11.48 4.71
N LEU A 29 -5.22 -10.74 5.47
CA LEU A 29 -5.50 -10.41 6.87
C LEU A 29 -6.79 -9.61 7.00
N VAL A 30 -6.99 -8.60 6.16
CA VAL A 30 -8.23 -7.82 6.17
C VAL A 30 -9.41 -8.74 5.86
N ILE A 31 -9.35 -9.53 4.79
CA ILE A 31 -10.42 -10.50 4.47
C ILE A 31 -10.70 -11.42 5.66
N ALA A 32 -9.66 -11.99 6.28
CA ALA A 32 -9.81 -12.87 7.43
C ALA A 32 -10.50 -12.18 8.62
N ILE A 33 -10.18 -10.92 8.90
CA ILE A 33 -10.83 -10.14 9.96
C ILE A 33 -12.31 -9.94 9.64
N PHE A 34 -12.66 -9.55 8.42
CA PHE A 34 -14.07 -9.32 8.03
C PHE A 34 -14.89 -10.62 8.10
N PHE A 35 -14.34 -11.74 7.64
CA PHE A 35 -15.02 -13.04 7.76
C PHE A 35 -15.09 -13.54 9.20
N GLY A 36 -14.03 -13.35 10.00
CA GLY A 36 -14.00 -13.73 11.42
C GLY A 36 -14.92 -12.88 12.30
N ALA A 37 -15.17 -11.63 11.93
CA ALA A 37 -16.05 -10.71 12.65
C ALA A 37 -17.55 -10.87 12.31
N GLY A 38 -17.93 -11.82 11.45
CA GLY A 38 -19.32 -12.04 11.05
C GLY A 38 -19.78 -11.19 9.87
N GLY A 39 -18.86 -10.60 9.10
CA GLY A 39 -19.13 -9.87 7.86
C GLY A 39 -18.87 -8.37 7.95
N PHE A 40 -19.28 -7.65 6.90
CA PHE A 40 -19.18 -6.19 6.87
C PHE A 40 -20.20 -5.57 7.84
N PRO A 41 -19.79 -4.63 8.73
CA PRO A 41 -20.72 -3.91 9.59
C PRO A 41 -21.75 -3.14 8.75
N LYS A 42 -22.95 -2.91 9.29
CA LYS A 42 -23.98 -2.11 8.60
C LYS A 42 -23.60 -0.63 8.59
N ILE A 43 -22.78 -0.25 7.61
CA ILE A 43 -22.23 1.11 7.45
C ILE A 43 -23.32 2.19 7.36
N ALA A 44 -24.53 1.86 6.88
CA ALA A 44 -25.60 2.82 6.63
C ALA A 44 -26.06 3.62 7.87
N GLY A 45 -26.02 3.02 9.07
CA GLY A 45 -26.48 3.64 10.32
C GLY A 45 -25.37 4.21 11.21
N GLU A 46 -24.10 4.05 10.82
CA GLU A 46 -22.95 4.42 11.63
C GLU A 46 -22.62 5.91 11.58
N GLN A 47 -21.84 6.37 12.57
CA GLN A 47 -21.30 7.71 12.65
C GLN A 47 -20.49 8.05 11.38
N ASN A 48 -20.54 9.31 10.94
CA ASN A 48 -19.83 9.75 9.72
C ASN A 48 -18.32 9.47 9.77
N SER A 49 -17.69 9.53 10.94
CA SER A 49 -16.28 9.17 11.16
C SER A 49 -15.99 7.73 10.72
N VAL A 50 -16.79 6.77 11.19
CA VAL A 50 -16.65 5.34 10.85
C VAL A 50 -16.77 5.12 9.34
N LYS A 51 -17.70 5.79 8.67
CA LYS A 51 -17.86 5.71 7.20
C LYS A 51 -16.60 6.15 6.46
N ILE A 52 -15.97 7.22 6.92
CA ILE A 52 -14.73 7.76 6.32
C ILE A 52 -13.55 6.81 6.61
N GLU A 53 -13.47 6.19 7.78
CA GLU A 53 -12.45 5.18 8.09
C GLU A 53 -12.56 3.96 7.17
N PHE A 54 -13.77 3.44 6.93
CA PHE A 54 -13.98 2.36 5.96
C PHE A 54 -13.64 2.78 4.53
N LEU A 55 -13.93 4.03 4.14
CA LEU A 55 -13.53 4.56 2.84
C LEU A 55 -11.99 4.63 2.73
N ALA A 56 -11.30 5.12 3.75
CA ALA A 56 -9.84 5.19 3.80
C ALA A 56 -9.22 3.78 3.72
N LEU A 57 -9.81 2.80 4.43
CA LEU A 57 -9.43 1.39 4.29
C LEU A 57 -9.65 0.85 2.88
N GLY A 58 -10.79 1.17 2.26
CA GLY A 58 -11.06 0.82 0.86
C GLY A 58 -10.02 1.40 -0.09
N VAL A 59 -9.64 2.66 0.09
CA VAL A 59 -8.56 3.32 -0.68
C VAL A 59 -7.23 2.60 -0.46
N MET A 60 -6.88 2.23 0.78
CA MET A 60 -5.66 1.46 1.05
C MET A 60 -5.62 0.15 0.26
N LEU A 61 -6.71 -0.63 0.31
CA LEU A 61 -6.85 -1.90 -0.38
C LEU A 61 -6.79 -1.75 -1.91
N ILE A 62 -7.47 -0.74 -2.45
CA ILE A 62 -7.39 -0.40 -3.88
C ILE A 62 -5.93 -0.12 -4.26
N GLY A 63 -5.21 0.67 -3.45
CA GLY A 63 -3.79 0.93 -3.69
C GLY A 63 -2.94 -0.34 -3.72
N LEU A 64 -3.19 -1.28 -2.79
CA LEU A 64 -2.47 -2.56 -2.76
C LEU A 64 -2.71 -3.37 -4.03
N VAL A 65 -3.95 -3.36 -4.54
CA VAL A 65 -4.33 -4.06 -5.77
C VAL A 65 -3.76 -3.35 -7.00
N VAL A 66 -3.88 -2.02 -7.10
CA VAL A 66 -3.32 -1.21 -8.20
C VAL A 66 -1.80 -1.36 -8.31
N GLY A 67 -1.10 -1.50 -7.18
CA GLY A 67 0.35 -1.70 -7.12
C GLY A 67 0.86 -2.90 -7.92
N TRP A 68 -0.01 -3.85 -8.25
CA TRP A 68 0.35 -5.02 -9.06
C TRP A 68 0.64 -4.69 -10.51
N TRP A 69 -0.12 -3.73 -11.07
CA TRP A 69 0.05 -3.26 -12.45
C TRP A 69 0.84 -1.96 -12.52
N GLN A 70 0.68 -1.08 -11.53
CA GLN A 70 1.29 0.25 -11.46
C GLN A 70 1.85 0.50 -10.06
N GLU A 71 3.10 0.08 -9.84
CA GLU A 71 3.75 0.09 -8.53
C GLU A 71 3.76 1.49 -7.89
N LEU A 72 4.16 2.53 -8.63
CA LEU A 72 4.20 3.88 -8.09
C LEU A 72 2.80 4.38 -7.68
N ALA A 73 1.81 4.21 -8.55
CA ALA A 73 0.44 4.63 -8.28
C ALA A 73 -0.16 3.85 -7.10
N GLY A 74 0.05 2.53 -7.05
CA GLY A 74 -0.42 1.70 -5.95
C GLY A 74 0.18 2.11 -4.61
N GLY A 75 1.49 2.35 -4.57
CA GLY A 75 2.17 2.85 -3.37
C GLY A 75 1.63 4.20 -2.90
N LEU A 76 1.44 5.16 -3.82
CA LEU A 76 0.84 6.46 -3.49
C LEU A 76 -0.58 6.33 -2.94
N VAL A 77 -1.43 5.54 -3.61
CA VAL A 77 -2.83 5.35 -3.21
C VAL A 77 -2.91 4.65 -1.84
N THR A 78 -2.10 3.63 -1.60
CA THR A 78 -2.05 2.95 -0.29
C THR A 78 -1.64 3.91 0.82
N LEU A 79 -0.58 4.70 0.62
CA LEU A 79 -0.13 5.64 1.64
C LEU A 79 -1.12 6.80 1.83
N ALA A 80 -1.76 7.28 0.76
CA ALA A 80 -2.80 8.30 0.86
C ALA A 80 -4.00 7.81 1.69
N GLY A 81 -4.44 6.57 1.49
CA GLY A 81 -5.48 5.95 2.31
C GLY A 81 -5.07 5.84 3.78
N LEU A 82 -3.82 5.44 4.06
CA LEU A 82 -3.30 5.33 5.42
C LEU A 82 -3.18 6.69 6.11
N VAL A 83 -2.72 7.72 5.40
CA VAL A 83 -2.68 9.10 5.91
C VAL A 83 -4.09 9.58 6.21
N GLY A 84 -5.04 9.36 5.29
CA GLY A 84 -6.45 9.70 5.49
C GLY A 84 -7.03 9.06 6.75
N LEU A 85 -6.78 7.76 6.96
CA LEU A 85 -7.20 7.05 8.16
C LEU A 85 -6.61 7.67 9.43
N ASN A 86 -5.30 7.94 9.45
CA ASN A 86 -4.64 8.52 10.61
C ASN A 86 -5.11 9.94 10.91
N VAL A 87 -5.42 10.74 9.89
CA VAL A 87 -6.00 12.07 10.06
C VAL A 87 -7.36 11.97 10.75
N VAL A 88 -8.23 11.05 10.31
CA VAL A 88 -9.54 10.86 10.93
C VAL A 88 -9.41 10.39 12.37
N GLU A 89 -8.58 9.38 12.63
CA GLU A 89 -8.32 8.85 13.97
C GLU A 89 -7.75 9.93 14.91
N LEU A 90 -6.84 10.77 14.41
CA LEU A 90 -6.26 11.85 15.22
C LEU A 90 -7.30 12.92 15.56
N LEU A 91 -8.20 13.25 14.62
CA LEU A 91 -9.26 14.24 14.82
C LEU A 91 -10.39 13.74 15.73
N VAL A 92 -10.74 12.45 15.64
CA VAL A 92 -11.87 11.86 16.37
C VAL A 92 -11.46 11.33 17.73
N ASN A 93 -10.32 10.63 17.80
CA ASN A 93 -9.88 9.89 18.97
C ASN A 93 -8.60 10.46 19.62
N GLY A 94 -7.99 11.50 19.04
CA GLY A 94 -6.77 12.13 19.57
C GLY A 94 -5.52 11.24 19.48
N ARG A 95 -5.56 10.17 18.67
CA ARG A 95 -4.47 9.19 18.53
C ARG A 95 -4.35 8.71 17.10
N LEU A 96 -3.21 8.11 16.76
CA LEU A 96 -2.99 7.48 15.46
C LEU A 96 -3.67 6.10 15.38
N ALA A 97 -3.90 5.63 14.15
CA ALA A 97 -4.50 4.33 13.88
C ALA A 97 -3.61 3.20 14.43
N GLN A 98 -4.16 2.34 15.29
CA GLN A 98 -3.42 1.27 15.98
C GLN A 98 -3.69 -0.12 15.37
N GLY A 99 -3.06 -1.16 15.91
CA GLY A 99 -3.25 -2.54 15.44
C GLY A 99 -2.53 -2.78 14.12
N ALA A 100 -3.25 -3.28 13.11
CA ALA A 100 -2.66 -3.68 11.83
C ALA A 100 -2.45 -2.51 10.85
N PHE A 101 -3.07 -1.34 11.07
CA PHE A 101 -3.02 -0.23 10.10
C PHE A 101 -1.60 0.30 9.81
N PRO A 102 -0.70 0.48 10.80
CA PRO A 102 0.67 0.89 10.50
C PRO A 102 1.44 -0.08 9.59
N ALA A 103 1.04 -1.36 9.54
CA ALA A 103 1.68 -2.34 8.67
C ALA A 103 1.49 -2.03 7.17
N PHE A 104 0.46 -1.25 6.79
CA PHE A 104 0.22 -0.83 5.39
C PHE A 104 1.33 0.07 4.84
N VAL A 105 2.13 0.70 5.71
CA VAL A 105 3.34 1.44 5.28
C VAL A 105 4.29 0.52 4.50
N ILE A 106 4.39 -0.75 4.91
CA ILE A 106 5.36 -1.70 4.34
C ILE A 106 5.14 -1.91 2.83
N PRO A 107 4.00 -2.44 2.36
CA PRO A 107 3.77 -2.58 0.92
C PRO A 107 3.69 -1.22 0.23
N GLY A 108 3.16 -0.17 0.87
CA GLY A 108 3.05 1.16 0.27
C GLY A 108 4.42 1.75 -0.10
N VAL A 109 5.38 1.69 0.82
CA VAL A 109 6.76 2.14 0.58
C VAL A 109 7.48 1.22 -0.39
N LEU A 110 7.31 -0.10 -0.29
CA LEU A 110 7.95 -1.05 -1.21
C LEU A 110 7.47 -0.84 -2.65
N PHE A 111 6.17 -0.62 -2.86
CA PHE A 111 5.61 -0.28 -4.17
C PHE A 111 6.14 1.06 -4.70
N LEU A 112 6.23 2.10 -3.86
CA LEU A 112 6.85 3.36 -4.26
C LEU A 112 8.31 3.19 -4.68
N LEU A 113 9.11 2.48 -3.88
CA LEU A 113 10.53 2.24 -4.17
C LEU A 113 10.69 1.46 -5.48
N SER A 114 9.90 0.41 -5.68
CA SER A 114 9.90 -0.40 -6.90
C SER A 114 9.54 0.45 -8.13
N GLY A 115 8.48 1.27 -8.04
CA GLY A 115 8.07 2.16 -9.12
C GLY A 115 9.13 3.22 -9.45
N LEU A 116 9.76 3.82 -8.44
CA LEU A 116 10.85 4.78 -8.64
C LEU A 116 12.08 4.14 -9.29
N MET A 117 12.42 2.90 -8.94
CA MET A 117 13.50 2.16 -9.59
C MET A 117 13.17 1.85 -11.05
N THR A 118 11.94 1.44 -11.35
CA THR A 118 11.47 1.21 -12.73
C THR A 118 11.64 2.45 -13.60
N ILE A 119 11.20 3.62 -13.11
CA ILE A 119 11.31 4.89 -13.85
C ILE A 119 12.78 5.28 -14.06
N ARG A 120 13.63 5.12 -13.04
CA ARG A 120 15.06 5.43 -13.13
C ARG A 120 15.77 4.55 -14.16
N MET A 121 15.46 3.26 -14.20
CA MET A 121 16.05 2.33 -15.17
C MET A 121 15.64 2.66 -16.60
N GLN A 122 14.37 3.01 -16.85
CA GLN A 122 13.92 3.45 -18.18
C GLN A 122 14.65 4.71 -18.65
N LYS A 123 14.81 5.71 -17.77
CA LYS A 123 15.50 6.97 -18.10
C LYS A 123 16.98 6.79 -18.41
N ASN A 124 17.63 5.80 -17.82
CA ASN A 124 19.04 5.51 -18.12
C ASN A 124 19.18 4.84 -19.49
N LEU A 125 18.25 3.97 -19.88
CA LEU A 125 18.26 3.32 -21.19
C LEU A 125 18.10 4.32 -22.34
N SER A 126 17.24 5.33 -22.18
CA SER A 126 16.99 6.33 -23.22
C SER A 126 18.13 7.34 -23.45
N LYS A 127 19.12 7.40 -22.56
CA LYS A 127 20.32 8.25 -22.71
C LYS A 127 21.46 7.58 -23.49
N THR A 128 21.31 6.30 -23.80
CA THR A 128 22.36 5.46 -24.42
C THR A 128 22.17 5.25 -25.92
N PHE A 129 21.09 5.78 -26.48
CA PHE A 129 20.75 5.79 -27.91
C PHE A 129 20.59 7.24 -28.36
#